data_AF-A0A958PF71-F1
#
_entry.id   AF-A0A958PF71-F1
#
_cell.length_a   1.000
_cell.length_b   1.000
_cell.length_c   1.000
_cell.angle_alpha   90.00
_cell.angle_beta   90.00
_cell.angle_gamma   90.00
#
_symmetry.space_group_name_H-M   'P 1'
#
loop_
_entity.id
_entity.type
_entity.pdbx_description
1 polymer ?
#
loop_
_entity_poly.entity_id
_entity_poly.type
_entity_poly.pdbx_seq_one_letter_code
_entity_poly.pdbx_strand_id
1 'polypeptide(L)'
;MKSSLLSQSKFYHPALNSAIFDGRFRIYFAKPQEVLALKIYFKIQEAVEESLQETKNLFKVLQHSLYIMLYPNEQSLSESFDIHRESGKIPMEILDHEFVLGLNGEVTEDSEIDLLIRKIQIIVNDWKIIASEVSVQNRPKDDLVSL
;
A
#
# COMPACT_ATOMS: atom_id res chain seq x y z
N MET A 1 -17.64 1.93 -5.71
CA MET A 1 -17.47 3.02 -4.71
C MET A 1 -16.93 2.40 -3.42
N LYS A 2 -15.61 2.46 -3.19
CA LYS A 2 -14.95 2.06 -1.91
C LYS A 2 -14.15 3.22 -1.27
N SER A 3 -14.35 4.45 -1.76
CA SER A 3 -13.63 5.64 -1.28
C SER A 3 -14.14 6.18 0.06
N SER A 4 -15.32 5.75 0.54
CA SER A 4 -15.93 6.35 1.74
C SER A 4 -15.30 5.88 3.04
N LEU A 5 -14.72 4.67 3.09
CA LEU A 5 -14.15 4.12 4.32
C LEU A 5 -12.90 4.88 4.75
N LEU A 6 -11.99 5.17 3.81
CA LEU A 6 -10.79 5.95 4.13
C LEU A 6 -11.17 7.33 4.68
N SER A 7 -12.07 8.06 4.01
CA SER A 7 -12.51 9.40 4.43
C SER A 7 -13.24 9.44 5.78
N GLN A 8 -13.74 8.29 6.26
CA GLN A 8 -14.40 8.16 7.56
C GLN A 8 -13.49 7.51 8.62
N SER A 9 -12.29 7.11 8.25
CA SER A 9 -11.31 6.47 9.12
C SER A 9 -10.43 7.49 9.85
N LYS A 10 -9.78 7.05 10.93
CA LYS A 10 -8.76 7.84 11.65
C LYS A 10 -7.54 8.19 10.80
N PHE A 11 -7.32 7.51 9.67
CA PHE A 11 -6.18 7.77 8.78
C PHE A 11 -6.44 8.93 7.81
N TYR A 12 -7.69 9.40 7.70
CA TYR A 12 -7.97 10.59 6.93
C TYR A 12 -7.57 11.83 7.71
N HIS A 13 -6.79 12.70 7.08
CA HIS A 13 -6.40 13.97 7.64
C HIS A 13 -6.63 15.10 6.61
N PRO A 14 -7.27 16.23 6.97
CA PRO A 14 -7.61 17.29 6.02
C PRO A 14 -6.42 17.88 5.25
N ALA A 15 -5.22 17.80 5.82
CA ALA A 15 -4.00 18.24 5.15
C ALA A 15 -3.63 17.37 3.93
N LEU A 16 -4.12 16.12 3.86
CA LEU A 16 -3.88 15.19 2.76
C LEU A 16 -4.83 15.48 1.59
N ASN A 17 -4.59 16.60 0.92
CA ASN A 17 -5.48 17.15 -0.10
C ASN A 17 -5.11 16.76 -1.54
N SER A 18 -4.08 15.94 -1.73
CA SER A 18 -3.61 15.46 -3.02
C SER A 18 -3.37 13.95 -2.99
N ALA A 19 -3.43 13.29 -4.15
CA ALA A 19 -3.18 11.85 -4.24
C ALA A 19 -2.61 11.41 -5.59
N ILE A 20 -1.82 10.34 -5.56
CA ILE A 20 -1.39 9.55 -6.74
C ILE A 20 -2.08 8.19 -6.67
N PHE A 21 -2.68 7.78 -7.79
CA PHE A 21 -3.36 6.49 -7.93
C PHE A 21 -2.73 5.70 -9.07
N ASP A 22 -2.10 4.58 -8.74
CA ASP A 22 -1.59 3.62 -9.72
C ASP A 22 -1.90 2.19 -9.28
N GLY A 23 -2.81 1.54 -9.99
CA GLY A 23 -3.29 0.20 -9.69
C GLY A 23 -3.78 0.08 -8.24
N ARG A 24 -3.04 -0.69 -7.43
CA ARG A 24 -3.35 -0.96 -6.02
C ARG A 24 -2.77 0.06 -5.05
N PHE A 25 -1.82 0.87 -5.49
CA PHE A 25 -1.13 1.85 -4.66
C PHE A 25 -1.91 3.17 -4.67
N ARG A 26 -2.15 3.69 -3.47
CA ARG A 26 -2.88 4.93 -3.23
C ARG A 26 -2.04 5.81 -2.31
N ILE A 27 -1.34 6.78 -2.87
CA ILE A 27 -0.47 7.69 -2.10
C ILE A 27 -1.24 8.98 -1.84
N TYR A 28 -1.51 9.31 -0.59
CA TYR A 28 -2.15 10.56 -0.16
C TYR A 28 -1.12 11.46 0.49
N PHE A 29 -1.13 12.74 0.15
CA PHE A 29 -0.11 13.69 0.59
C PHE A 29 -0.64 15.12 0.65
N ALA A 30 0.05 15.98 1.40
CA ALA A 30 -0.17 17.42 1.33
C ALA A 30 0.53 18.00 0.09
N LYS A 31 -0.10 18.92 -0.64
CA LYS A 31 0.46 19.51 -1.88
C LYS A 31 1.96 19.91 -1.82
N PRO A 32 2.50 20.51 -0.73
CA PRO A 32 3.94 20.82 -0.63
C PRO A 32 4.87 19.60 -0.73
N GLN A 33 4.36 18.39 -0.49
CA GLN A 33 5.10 17.13 -0.46
C GLN A 33 5.03 16.37 -1.79
N GLU A 34 4.54 16.99 -2.86
CA GLU A 34 4.39 16.38 -4.18
C GLU A 34 5.70 15.75 -4.70
N VAL A 35 6.83 16.42 -4.50
CA VAL A 35 8.15 15.91 -4.90
C VAL A 35 8.51 14.62 -4.17
N LEU A 36 8.23 14.54 -2.86
CA LEU A 36 8.45 13.33 -2.06
C LEU A 36 7.51 12.21 -2.49
N ALA A 37 6.23 12.53 -2.72
CA ALA A 37 5.24 11.57 -3.19
C ALA A 37 5.62 10.94 -4.54
N LEU A 38 6.11 11.76 -5.49
CA LEU A 38 6.61 11.29 -6.78
C LEU A 38 7.86 10.40 -6.63
N LYS A 39 8.80 10.80 -5.75
CA LYS A 39 9.99 9.98 -5.47
C LYS A 39 9.61 8.61 -4.92
N ILE A 40 8.68 8.55 -3.97
CA ILE A 40 8.15 7.30 -3.40
C ILE A 40 7.47 6.48 -4.49
N TYR A 41 6.61 7.12 -5.30
CA TYR A 41 5.93 6.46 -6.42
C TYR A 41 6.90 5.79 -7.38
N PHE A 42 7.94 6.50 -7.85
CA PHE A 42 8.91 5.91 -8.78
C PHE A 42 9.72 4.78 -8.16
N LYS A 43 10.12 4.92 -6.88
CA LYS A 43 10.79 3.83 -6.16
C LYS A 43 9.90 2.61 -5.96
N ILE A 44 8.59 2.80 -5.75
CA ILE A 44 7.63 1.69 -5.72
C ILE A 44 7.63 1.02 -7.08
N GLN A 45 7.46 1.77 -8.17
CA GLN A 45 7.43 1.21 -9.51
C GLN A 45 8.67 0.37 -9.81
N GLU A 46 9.87 0.91 -9.58
CA GLU A 46 11.13 0.19 -9.74
C GLU A 46 11.20 -1.10 -8.91
N ALA A 47 10.77 -1.04 -7.64
CA ALA A 47 10.84 -2.17 -6.72
C ALA A 47 9.80 -3.28 -7.01
N VAL A 48 8.72 -2.96 -7.75
CA VAL A 48 7.62 -3.90 -8.02
C VAL A 48 7.38 -4.17 -9.51
N GLU A 49 8.22 -3.65 -10.41
CA GLU A 49 8.01 -3.73 -11.87
C GLU A 49 7.96 -5.18 -12.37
N GLU A 50 8.96 -6.00 -12.00
CA GLU A 50 9.00 -7.44 -12.34
C GLU A 50 7.83 -8.20 -11.70
N SER A 51 7.50 -7.80 -10.47
CA SER A 51 6.47 -8.40 -9.64
C SER A 51 5.07 -8.23 -10.23
N LEU A 52 4.75 -7.04 -10.75
CA LEU A 52 3.42 -6.67 -11.23
C LEU A 52 3.05 -7.31 -12.57
N GLN A 53 4.00 -7.53 -13.49
CA GLN A 53 3.74 -8.14 -14.80
C GLN A 53 3.12 -9.54 -14.65
N GLU A 54 3.68 -10.37 -13.77
CA GLU A 54 3.24 -11.75 -13.55
C GLU A 54 1.91 -11.85 -12.79
N THR A 55 1.58 -10.82 -12.00
CA THR A 55 0.43 -10.85 -11.10
C THR A 55 -0.70 -9.88 -11.46
N LYS A 56 -0.59 -9.11 -12.55
CA LYS A 56 -1.66 -8.21 -13.02
C LYS A 56 -3.05 -8.87 -13.11
N ASN A 57 -3.10 -10.14 -13.53
CA ASN A 57 -4.36 -10.90 -13.60
C ASN A 57 -4.80 -11.46 -12.24
N LEU A 58 -3.83 -11.88 -11.42
CA LEU A 58 -4.03 -12.43 -10.07
C LEU A 58 -4.51 -11.36 -9.08
N PHE A 59 -3.98 -10.13 -9.20
CA PHE A 59 -4.40 -8.98 -8.42
C PHE A 59 -5.79 -8.47 -8.78
N LYS A 60 -6.41 -8.86 -9.89
CA LYS A 60 -7.84 -8.51 -10.12
C LYS A 60 -8.75 -9.21 -9.10
N VAL A 61 -8.34 -10.39 -8.62
CA VAL A 61 -9.09 -11.20 -7.65
C VAL A 61 -8.91 -10.65 -6.23
N LEU A 62 -7.68 -10.29 -5.86
CA LEU A 62 -7.37 -9.68 -4.57
C LEU A 62 -7.80 -8.21 -4.58
N GLN A 63 -9.02 -7.90 -4.14
CA GLN A 63 -9.55 -6.54 -4.09
C GLN A 63 -8.85 -5.61 -3.06
N HIS A 64 -7.61 -5.89 -2.67
CA HIS A 64 -6.87 -5.11 -1.66
C HIS A 64 -6.18 -3.90 -2.30
N SER A 65 -6.21 -2.76 -1.61
CA SER A 65 -5.35 -1.62 -1.89
C SER A 65 -4.31 -1.43 -0.79
N LEU A 66 -3.22 -0.75 -1.15
CA LEU A 66 -2.22 -0.26 -0.21
C LEU A 66 -2.28 1.26 -0.19
N TYR A 67 -2.64 1.80 0.97
CA TYR A 67 -2.66 3.22 1.26
C TYR A 67 -1.33 3.65 1.83
N ILE A 68 -0.78 4.74 1.30
CA ILE A 68 0.46 5.35 1.76
C ILE A 68 0.12 6.80 2.10
N MET A 69 0.15 7.12 3.39
CA MET A 69 -0.32 8.40 3.93
C MET A 69 0.91 9.23 4.32
N LEU A 70 1.22 10.25 3.51
CA LEU A 70 2.34 11.17 3.75
C LEU A 70 1.84 12.37 4.54
N TYR A 71 2.02 12.33 5.86
CA TYR A 71 1.57 13.40 6.75
C TYR A 71 2.50 14.62 6.68
N PRO A 72 1.99 15.85 6.85
CA PRO A 72 2.81 17.06 6.80
C PRO A 72 3.88 17.13 7.90
N ASN A 73 3.64 16.49 9.05
CA ASN A 73 4.51 16.49 10.21
C ASN A 73 4.22 15.29 11.13
N GLU A 74 5.06 15.08 12.13
CA GLU A 74 4.93 14.00 13.12
C GLU A 74 3.62 14.08 13.93
N GLN A 75 3.15 15.29 14.24
CA GLN A 75 1.90 15.46 14.98
C GLN A 75 0.70 14.90 14.22
N SER A 76 0.58 15.23 12.93
CA SER A 76 -0.55 14.75 12.12
C SER A 76 -0.49 13.22 11.93
N LEU A 77 0.71 12.65 11.90
CA LEU A 77 0.93 11.21 11.87
C LEU A 77 0.48 10.55 13.18
N SER A 78 0.85 11.11 14.34
CA SER A 78 0.53 10.55 15.66
C SER A 78 -0.95 10.67 16.03
N GLU A 79 -1.66 11.65 15.47
CA GLU A 79 -3.12 11.74 15.58
C GLU A 79 -3.83 10.60 14.83
N SER A 80 -3.19 10.05 13.81
CA SER A 80 -3.77 9.04 12.91
C SER A 80 -3.34 7.61 13.25
N PHE A 81 -2.15 7.45 13.83
CA PHE A 81 -1.54 6.17 14.20
C PHE A 81 -1.15 6.13 15.67
N ASP A 82 -1.33 4.99 16.32
CA ASP A 82 -0.85 4.79 17.69
C ASP A 82 0.66 4.50 17.69
N ILE A 83 1.46 5.54 17.42
CA ILE A 83 2.92 5.46 17.25
C ILE A 83 3.65 5.00 18.52
N HIS A 84 3.00 5.04 19.68
CA HIS A 84 3.58 4.56 20.93
C HIS A 84 3.43 3.05 21.12
N ARG A 85 2.49 2.42 20.41
CA ARG A 85 2.30 0.96 20.42
C ARG A 85 3.07 0.25 19.32
N GLU A 86 3.35 0.94 18.22
CA GLU A 86 4.08 0.35 17.10
C GLU A 86 5.58 0.63 17.20
N SER A 87 6.39 -0.42 17.35
CA SER A 87 7.85 -0.32 17.47
C SER A 87 8.57 -0.11 16.12
N GLY A 88 8.05 0.75 15.23
CA GLY A 88 8.60 0.96 13.90
C GLY A 88 8.48 2.39 13.40
N LYS A 89 9.50 2.87 12.68
CA LYS A 89 9.54 4.21 12.07
C LYS A 89 8.42 4.49 11.06
N ILE A 90 7.82 3.44 10.50
CA ILE A 90 6.74 3.54 9.52
C ILE A 90 5.58 2.72 10.08
N PRO A 91 4.61 3.37 10.75
CA PRO A 91 3.48 2.65 11.30
C PRO A 91 2.63 2.02 10.19
N MET A 92 2.04 0.87 10.51
CA MET A 92 1.25 0.07 9.56
C MET A 92 0.05 -0.54 10.26
N GLU A 93 -1.13 -0.16 9.79
CA GLU A 93 -2.39 -0.69 10.29
C GLU A 93 -3.26 -1.25 9.15
N ILE A 94 -4.30 -1.99 9.51
CA ILE A 94 -5.28 -2.52 8.56
C ILE A 94 -6.59 -1.73 8.68
N LEU A 95 -7.06 -1.21 7.56
CA LEU A 95 -8.40 -0.64 7.43
C LEU A 95 -9.26 -1.63 6.64
N ASP A 96 -10.20 -2.30 7.33
CA ASP A 96 -11.02 -3.38 6.77
C ASP A 96 -10.15 -4.56 6.28
N HIS A 97 -9.76 -4.54 5.01
CA HIS A 97 -8.88 -5.54 4.38
C HIS A 97 -7.73 -4.90 3.59
N GLU A 98 -7.47 -3.62 3.84
CA GLU A 98 -6.51 -2.81 3.11
C GLU A 98 -5.41 -2.33 4.06
N PHE A 99 -4.17 -2.38 3.59
CA PHE A 99 -3.03 -1.92 4.38
C PHE A 99 -2.93 -0.40 4.32
N VAL A 100 -2.64 0.24 5.44
CA VAL A 100 -2.39 1.68 5.55
C VAL A 100 -1.02 1.89 6.19
N LEU A 101 -0.11 2.50 5.43
CA LEU A 101 1.22 2.90 5.87
C LEU A 101 1.24 4.39 6.16
N GLY A 102 1.73 4.79 7.32
CA GLY A 102 1.96 6.19 7.68
C GLY A 102 3.43 6.58 7.47
N LEU A 103 3.67 7.73 6.88
CA LEU A 103 4.99 8.33 6.78
C LEU A 103 4.94 9.79 7.22
N ASN A 104 5.90 10.23 8.03
CA ASN A 104 6.13 11.65 8.24
C ASN A 104 6.74 12.24 6.96
N GLY A 105 6.11 13.20 6.31
CA GLY A 105 6.62 13.77 5.07
C GLY A 105 7.64 14.91 5.28
N GLU A 106 8.10 15.14 6.52
CA GLU A 106 9.40 15.77 6.80
C GLU A 106 10.57 14.76 6.73
N VAL A 107 10.33 13.53 6.26
CA VAL A 107 11.40 12.57 5.95
C VAL A 107 12.41 13.22 5.00
N THR A 108 13.63 13.35 5.49
CA THR A 108 14.77 13.90 4.74
C THR A 108 15.78 12.82 4.37
N GLU A 109 15.68 11.64 4.98
CA GLU A 109 16.64 10.55 4.78
C GLU A 109 16.12 9.50 3.80
N ASP A 110 16.96 9.13 2.84
CA ASP A 110 16.68 8.03 1.91
C ASP A 110 16.48 6.69 2.62
N SER A 111 17.07 6.54 3.82
CA SER A 111 16.98 5.33 4.66
C SER A 111 15.53 4.98 5.03
N GLU A 112 14.69 6.00 5.27
CA GLU A 112 13.29 5.83 5.65
C GLU A 112 12.45 5.48 4.44
N ILE A 113 12.75 6.07 3.28
CA ILE A 113 12.10 5.69 2.02
C ILE A 113 12.45 4.24 1.67
N ASP A 114 13.71 3.83 1.81
CA ASP A 114 14.11 2.45 1.54
C ASP A 114 13.45 1.46 2.50
N LEU A 115 13.25 1.83 3.77
CA LEU A 115 12.45 1.05 4.72
C LEU A 115 10.99 0.93 4.28
N LEU A 116 10.38 2.01 3.77
CA LEU A 116 9.04 2.00 3.21
C LEU A 116 8.95 0.99 2.06
N ILE A 117 9.89 1.07 1.11
CA ILE A 117 9.92 0.17 -0.05
C ILE A 117 10.04 -1.29 0.39
N ARG A 118 10.90 -1.61 1.36
CA ARG A 118 11.02 -2.98 1.90
C ARG A 118 9.70 -3.49 2.49
N LYS A 119 8.97 -2.64 3.25
CA LYS A 119 7.64 -3.01 3.77
C LYS A 119 6.64 -3.28 2.65
N ILE A 120 6.65 -2.43 1.61
CA ILE A 120 5.78 -2.59 0.44
C ILE A 120 6.08 -3.92 -0.27
N GLN A 121 7.36 -4.26 -0.46
CA GLN A 121 7.75 -5.52 -1.09
C GLN A 121 7.27 -6.74 -0.30
N ILE A 122 7.31 -6.71 1.03
CA ILE A 122 6.75 -7.78 1.89
C ILE A 122 5.25 -7.92 1.63
N ILE A 123 4.49 -6.83 1.70
CA ILE A 123 3.03 -6.83 1.45
C ILE A 123 2.70 -7.37 0.06
N VAL A 124 3.45 -6.92 -0.96
CA VAL A 124 3.24 -7.37 -2.34
C VAL A 124 3.55 -8.86 -2.48
N ASN A 125 4.61 -9.36 -1.84
CA ASN A 125 4.94 -10.78 -1.84
C ASN A 125 3.87 -11.62 -1.14
N ASP A 126 3.32 -11.15 -0.01
CA ASP A 126 2.20 -11.81 0.65
C ASP A 126 0.99 -11.92 -0.28
N TRP A 127 0.68 -10.84 -1.02
CA TRP A 127 -0.38 -10.88 -2.01
C TRP A 127 -0.09 -11.87 -3.16
N LYS A 128 1.17 -12.04 -3.59
CA LYS A 128 1.50 -13.08 -4.58
C LYS A 128 1.18 -14.48 -4.07
N ILE A 129 1.55 -14.76 -2.82
CA ILE A 129 1.34 -16.08 -2.20
C ILE A 129 -0.16 -16.37 -2.17
N ILE A 130 -0.96 -15.44 -1.61
CA ILE A 130 -2.42 -15.59 -1.53
C ILE A 130 -3.02 -15.77 -2.93
N ALA A 131 -2.58 -15.00 -3.92
CA ALA A 131 -3.13 -15.12 -5.26
C ALA A 131 -2.79 -16.47 -5.92
N SER A 132 -1.59 -16.99 -5.68
CA SER A 132 -1.18 -18.29 -6.22
C SER A 132 -2.02 -19.43 -5.62
N GLU A 133 -2.33 -19.39 -4.32
CA GLU A 133 -3.23 -20.36 -3.67
C GLU A 133 -4.65 -20.34 -4.25
N VAL A 134 -5.22 -19.15 -4.46
CA VAL A 134 -6.56 -18.97 -5.06
C VAL A 134 -6.60 -19.48 -6.50
N SER A 135 -5.50 -19.37 -7.25
CA SER A 135 -5.40 -19.87 -8.62
C SER A 135 -5.35 -21.40 -8.71
N VAL A 136 -4.74 -22.07 -7.72
CA VAL A 136 -4.66 -23.53 -7.65
C VAL A 136 -6.04 -24.14 -7.33
N GLN A 137 -6.80 -23.51 -6.44
CA GLN A 137 -8.14 -24.00 -6.06
C GLN A 137 -9.20 -23.82 -7.15
N ASN A 138 -9.01 -22.88 -8.09
CA ASN A 138 -9.95 -22.60 -9.18
C ASN A 138 -9.65 -23.37 -10.48
N ARG A 139 -8.78 -24.40 -10.46
CA ARG A 139 -8.63 -25.27 -11.65
C ARG A 139 -9.94 -26.06 -11.88
N PRO A 140 -10.54 -25.99 -13.08
CA PRO A 140 -11.70 -26.81 -13.40
C PRO A 140 -11.33 -28.30 -13.30
N LYS A 141 -12.23 -29.11 -12.72
CA LYS A 141 -12.07 -30.57 -12.51
C LYS A 141 -12.23 -31.40 -13.79
N ASP A 142 -12.02 -30.83 -14.97
CA ASP A 142 -12.49 -31.44 -16.23
C ASP A 142 -11.45 -32.27 -17.00
N ASP A 143 -10.26 -32.53 -16.46
CA ASP A 143 -9.23 -33.37 -17.12
C ASP A 143 -9.16 -34.81 -16.57
N LEU A 144 -10.30 -35.37 -16.13
CA LEU A 144 -10.42 -36.80 -15.78
C LEU A 144 -11.59 -37.49 -16.49
N VAL A 145 -11.76 -37.26 -17.78
CA VAL A 145 -12.37 -38.24 -18.71
C VAL A 145 -11.67 -38.05 -20.05
N SER A 146 -10.75 -38.93 -20.46
CA SER A 146 -11.12 -40.06 -21.31
C SER A 146 -9.99 -41.11 -21.27
N LEU A 147 -10.33 -42.30 -20.77
CA LEU A 147 -9.64 -43.56 -21.03
C LEU A 147 -9.92 -44.03 -22.46
#